data_AF-A0A9P0LM45-F1
#
_entry.id   AF-A0A9P0LM45-F1
#
_cell.length_a   1.000
_cell.length_b   1.000
_cell.length_c   1.000
_cell.angle_alpha   90.00
_cell.angle_beta   90.00
_cell.angle_gamma   90.00
#
_symmetry.space_group_name_H-M   'P 1'
#
loop_
_entity.id
_entity.type
_entity.pdbx_description
1 polymer ?
#
loop_
_entity_poly.entity_id
_entity_poly.type
_entity_poly.pdbx_seq_one_letter_code
_entity_poly.pdbx_strand_id
1 'polypeptide(L)'
;MKFVFCSAQFIEDIREVMGIPEWFLTVDSRQTKSLHNDACVQILLHFKGPIASKLEQDFNRLLSLGKLEAPSLYIPGYIPKKRKSKIAYKQCGARDPNEKSKRRQSFFFLSSSSVSYIRTDVKLALILLLSYLFV
;
A
#
# COMPACT_ATOMS: atom_id res chain seq x y z
N MET A 1 -15.28 24.76 8.58
CA MET A 1 -15.48 23.80 7.47
C MET A 1 -14.77 22.50 7.82
N LYS A 2 -15.51 21.43 8.12
CA LYS A 2 -14.93 20.09 8.29
C LYS A 2 -14.77 19.49 6.90
N PHE A 3 -13.53 19.33 6.43
CA PHE A 3 -13.26 18.54 5.24
C PHE A 3 -13.40 17.07 5.65
N VAL A 4 -14.62 16.54 5.52
CA VAL A 4 -14.87 15.10 5.57
C VAL A 4 -14.11 14.48 4.39
N PHE A 5 -13.40 13.38 4.62
CA PHE A 5 -12.80 12.61 3.54
C PHE A 5 -13.91 12.22 2.55
N CYS A 6 -13.84 12.75 1.32
CA CYS A 6 -14.78 12.42 0.26
C CYS A 6 -14.10 11.44 -0.70
N SER A 7 -14.55 10.18 -0.70
CA SER A 7 -14.00 9.14 -1.58
C SER A 7 -14.05 9.56 -3.06
N ALA A 8 -15.02 10.38 -3.47
CA ALA A 8 -15.08 10.90 -4.84
C ALA A 8 -13.89 11.83 -5.17
N GLN A 9 -13.55 12.75 -4.26
CA GLN A 9 -12.44 13.69 -4.45
C GLN A 9 -11.09 12.97 -4.51
N PHE A 10 -10.89 11.96 -3.65
CA PHE A 10 -9.70 11.12 -3.69
C PHE A 10 -9.50 10.47 -5.07
N ILE A 11 -10.58 10.00 -5.67
CA ILE A 11 -10.55 9.29 -6.95
C ILE A 11 -10.36 10.24 -8.12
N GLU A 12 -10.98 11.42 -8.07
CA GLU A 12 -10.71 12.48 -9.04
C GLU A 12 -9.23 12.89 -9.02
N ASP A 13 -8.65 13.11 -7.84
CA ASP A 13 -7.23 13.43 -7.70
C ASP A 13 -6.34 12.32 -8.27
N ILE A 14 -6.67 11.04 -8.03
CA ILE A 14 -5.92 9.91 -8.58
C ILE A 14 -6.04 9.84 -10.10
N ARG A 15 -7.24 10.04 -10.66
CA ARG A 15 -7.45 10.06 -12.11
C ARG A 15 -6.65 11.18 -12.76
N GLU A 16 -6.60 12.35 -12.13
CA GLU A 16 -5.79 13.49 -12.57
C GLU A 16 -4.28 13.18 -12.53
N VAL A 17 -3.79 12.57 -11.44
CA VAL A 17 -2.37 12.21 -11.28
C VAL A 17 -1.95 11.07 -12.18
N MET A 18 -2.80 10.08 -12.44
CA MET A 18 -2.49 8.98 -13.36
C MET A 18 -2.78 9.34 -14.82
N GLY A 19 -3.52 10.42 -15.07
CA GLY A 19 -3.89 10.84 -16.42
C GLY A 19 -4.80 9.82 -17.12
N ILE A 20 -5.72 9.21 -16.36
CA ILE A 20 -6.65 8.22 -16.90
C ILE A 20 -8.08 8.75 -16.92
N PRO A 21 -8.90 8.33 -17.89
CA PRO A 21 -10.30 8.71 -17.94
C PRO A 21 -11.14 7.93 -16.91
N GLU A 22 -12.34 8.43 -16.60
CA GLU A 22 -13.19 7.93 -15.51
C GLU A 22 -13.55 6.43 -15.61
N TRP A 23 -13.89 5.96 -16.81
CA TRP A 23 -14.19 4.55 -17.11
C TRP A 23 -13.05 3.55 -16.85
N PHE A 24 -11.80 4.00 -16.67
CA PHE A 24 -10.67 3.10 -16.36
C PHE A 24 -10.52 2.80 -14.87
N LEU A 25 -11.13 3.60 -14.00
CA LEU A 25 -11.08 3.44 -12.55
C LEU A 25 -12.46 3.67 -11.93
N THR A 26 -13.05 2.59 -11.43
CA THR A 26 -14.35 2.64 -10.74
C THR A 26 -14.21 2.24 -9.28
N VAL A 27 -15.01 2.84 -8.40
CA VAL A 27 -14.97 2.59 -6.96
C VAL A 27 -16.24 1.89 -6.52
N ASP A 28 -16.10 0.90 -5.66
CA ASP A 28 -17.23 0.31 -4.97
C ASP A 28 -17.52 1.08 -3.67
N SER A 29 -18.53 1.95 -3.73
CA SER A 29 -19.00 2.71 -2.57
C SER A 29 -19.63 1.84 -1.50
N ARG A 30 -20.14 0.63 -1.84
CA ARG A 30 -20.76 -0.30 -0.89
C ARG A 30 -19.73 -0.97 0.02
N GLN A 31 -18.50 -1.09 -0.46
CA GLN A 31 -17.40 -1.74 0.26
C GLN A 31 -16.44 -0.75 0.91
N THR A 32 -16.72 0.56 0.82
CA THR A 32 -15.90 1.58 1.46
C THR A 32 -16.14 1.56 2.98
N LYS A 33 -15.08 1.35 3.76
CA LYS A 33 -15.14 1.32 5.24
C LYS A 33 -14.23 2.39 5.83
N SER A 34 -14.73 3.18 6.78
CA SER A 34 -13.86 4.02 7.60
C SER A 34 -13.22 3.18 8.71
N LEU A 35 -11.95 3.45 8.98
CA LEU A 35 -11.13 2.74 9.96
C LEU A 35 -10.41 3.77 10.84
N HIS A 36 -10.09 3.40 12.08
CA HIS A 36 -9.37 4.26 13.03
C HIS A 36 -10.04 5.63 13.27
N ASN A 37 -11.29 5.64 13.77
CA ASN A 37 -12.01 6.88 14.10
C ASN A 37 -12.07 7.88 12.92
N ASP A 38 -12.39 7.39 11.72
CA ASP A 38 -12.43 8.18 10.47
C ASP A 38 -11.10 8.81 10.04
N ALA A 39 -9.96 8.40 10.64
CA ALA A 39 -8.63 8.82 10.20
C ALA A 39 -8.16 8.09 8.95
N CYS A 40 -8.69 6.88 8.70
CA CYS A 40 -8.33 6.03 7.58
C CYS A 40 -9.58 5.57 6.84
N VAL A 41 -9.45 5.37 5.53
CA VAL A 41 -10.53 4.82 4.71
C VAL A 41 -10.00 3.68 3.85
N GLN A 42 -10.69 2.55 3.92
CA GLN A 42 -10.47 1.41 3.06
C GLN A 42 -11.44 1.51 1.88
N ILE A 43 -10.91 1.50 0.66
CA ILE A 43 -11.68 1.63 -0.58
C ILE A 43 -11.36 0.43 -1.47
N LEU A 44 -12.39 -0.18 -2.06
CA LEU A 44 -12.21 -1.17 -3.12
C LEU A 44 -12.26 -0.47 -4.48
N LEU A 45 -11.18 -0.64 -5.25
CA LEU A 45 -11.02 -0.07 -6.58
C LEU A 45 -11.05 -1.17 -7.64
N HIS A 46 -11.72 -0.88 -8.75
CA HIS A 46 -11.74 -1.74 -9.92
C HIS A 46 -11.09 -1.01 -11.09
N PHE A 47 -9.95 -1.54 -11.53
CA PHE A 47 -9.27 -1.13 -12.76
C PHE A 47 -9.89 -1.86 -13.95
N LYS A 48 -10.12 -1.14 -15.04
CA LYS A 48 -10.70 -1.69 -16.28
C LYS A 48 -9.77 -1.48 -17.47
N GLY A 49 -9.86 -2.36 -18.47
CA GLY A 49 -9.12 -2.26 -19.74
C GLY A 49 -7.95 -3.24 -19.89
N PRO A 50 -7.33 -3.32 -21.09
CA PRO A 50 -6.27 -4.28 -21.41
C PRO A 50 -4.95 -4.02 -20.64
N ILE A 51 -4.85 -2.84 -20.02
CA ILE A 51 -3.67 -2.34 -19.28
C ILE A 51 -3.92 -2.25 -17.77
N ALA A 52 -4.97 -2.88 -17.26
CA ALA A 52 -5.38 -2.80 -15.85
C ALA A 52 -4.25 -3.16 -14.86
N SER A 53 -3.46 -4.20 -15.16
CA SER A 53 -2.34 -4.62 -14.31
C SER A 53 -1.26 -3.54 -14.17
N LYS A 54 -0.96 -2.81 -15.25
CA LYS A 54 0.03 -1.72 -15.21
C LYS A 54 -0.50 -0.51 -14.43
N LEU A 55 -1.79 -0.22 -14.56
CA LEU A 55 -2.45 0.83 -13.79
C LEU A 55 -2.47 0.51 -12.28
N GLU A 56 -2.71 -0.74 -11.93
CA GLU A 56 -2.63 -1.19 -10.54
C GLU A 56 -1.20 -1.02 -9.98
N GLN A 57 -0.18 -1.38 -10.75
CA GLN A 57 1.21 -1.20 -10.34
C GLN A 57 1.57 0.28 -10.15
N ASP A 58 1.13 1.16 -11.05
CA ASP A 58 1.33 2.60 -10.92
C ASP A 58 0.59 3.17 -9.73
N PHE A 59 -0.62 2.69 -9.46
CA PHE A 59 -1.39 3.08 -8.30
C PHE A 59 -0.67 2.69 -7.00
N ASN A 60 -0.18 1.45 -6.91
CA ASN A 60 0.61 0.99 -5.76
C ASN A 60 1.89 1.82 -5.59
N ARG A 61 2.56 2.17 -6.70
CA ARG A 61 3.73 3.05 -6.69
C ARG A 61 3.37 4.47 -6.23
N LEU A 62 2.24 5.01 -6.67
CA LEU A 62 1.73 6.31 -6.28
C LEU A 62 1.42 6.36 -4.78
N LEU A 63 0.77 5.33 -4.24
CA LEU A 63 0.50 5.22 -2.79
C LEU A 63 1.78 5.08 -1.96
N SER A 64 2.77 4.34 -2.47
CA SER A 64 4.03 4.09 -1.77
C SER A 64 4.94 5.33 -1.75
N LEU A 65 5.05 6.02 -2.89
CA LEU A 65 5.95 7.16 -3.07
C LEU A 65 5.28 8.52 -2.80
N GLY A 66 3.95 8.58 -2.83
CA GLY A 66 3.16 9.82 -2.75
C GLY A 66 3.26 10.70 -4.00
N LYS A 67 3.95 10.24 -5.05
CA LYS A 67 4.15 10.96 -6.30
C LYS A 67 4.29 10.03 -7.50
N LEU A 68 3.92 10.53 -8.67
CA LEU A 68 4.08 9.84 -9.94
C LEU A 68 4.59 10.83 -10.99
N GLU A 69 5.86 10.69 -11.41
CA GLU A 69 6.54 11.65 -12.29
C GLU A 69 5.92 11.70 -13.70
N ALA A 70 5.54 10.56 -14.28
CA ALA A 70 4.92 10.47 -15.60
C ALA A 70 3.76 9.46 -15.60
N PRO A 71 2.68 9.69 -16.38
CA PRO A 71 1.73 8.62 -16.64
C PRO A 71 2.46 7.52 -17.41
N SER A 72 2.35 6.27 -16.99
CA SER A 72 3.12 5.19 -17.62
C SER A 72 2.59 4.79 -19.00
N LEU A 73 1.42 5.32 -19.38
CA LEU A 73 0.66 4.89 -20.54
C LEU A 73 0.07 6.08 -21.28
N TYR A 74 0.30 6.09 -22.60
CA TYR A 74 -0.33 7.00 -23.54
C TYR A 74 -1.68 6.42 -23.97
N ILE A 75 -2.75 7.18 -23.76
CA ILE A 75 -4.12 6.78 -24.14
C ILE A 75 -4.49 7.56 -25.40
N PRO A 76 -4.67 6.89 -26.56
CA PRO A 76 -5.04 7.58 -27.79
C PRO A 76 -6.40 8.26 -27.65
N GLY A 77 -6.48 9.54 -28.01
CA GLY A 77 -7.72 10.33 -27.94
C GLY A 77 -8.07 10.89 -26.56
N TYR A 78 -7.25 10.64 -25.53
CA TYR A 78 -7.43 11.25 -24.20
C TYR A 78 -6.31 12.25 -23.91
N ILE A 79 -6.68 13.53 -23.80
CA ILE A 79 -5.76 14.59 -23.40
C ILE A 79 -5.94 14.81 -21.90
N PRO A 80 -4.96 14.45 -21.05
CA PRO A 80 -5.08 14.66 -19.62
C PRO A 80 -5.17 16.16 -19.31
N LYS A 81 -6.10 16.54 -18.42
CA LYS A 81 -6.15 17.90 -17.86
C LYS A 81 -4.88 18.17 -17.02
N LYS A 82 -4.53 19.46 -16.82
CA LYS A 82 -3.30 19.94 -16.17
C LYS A 82 -2.92 19.08 -14.94
N ARG A 83 -1.98 18.15 -15.14
CA ARG A 83 -1.70 17.05 -14.23
C ARG A 83 -1.03 17.50 -12.94
N LYS A 84 -1.56 17.07 -11.79
CA LYS A 84 -0.86 17.11 -10.50
C LYS A 84 0.11 15.91 -10.44
N SER A 85 1.31 16.10 -9.89
CA SER A 85 2.32 15.02 -9.77
C SER A 85 2.34 14.35 -8.39
N LYS A 86 1.65 14.94 -7.40
CA LYS A 86 1.64 14.51 -6.00
C LYS A 86 0.21 14.31 -5.53
N ILE A 87 0.01 13.32 -4.67
CA ILE A 87 -1.22 13.14 -3.92
C ILE A 87 -1.05 13.65 -2.49
N ALA A 88 -2.11 14.20 -1.90
CA ALA A 88 -2.11 14.63 -0.50
C ALA A 88 -2.37 13.46 0.49
N TYR A 89 -2.70 12.28 -0.06
CA TYR A 89 -3.10 11.10 0.71
C TYR A 89 -1.91 10.17 0.95
N LYS A 90 -1.97 9.42 2.06
CA LYS A 90 -0.94 8.44 2.45
C LYS A 90 -1.61 7.11 2.77
N GLN A 91 -0.89 6.01 2.51
CA GLN A 91 -1.33 4.69 2.94
C GLN A 91 -1.37 4.63 4.47
N CYS A 92 -2.48 4.14 5.02
CA CYS A 92 -2.59 3.87 6.45
C CYS A 92 -1.74 2.65 6.82
N GLY A 93 -0.91 2.78 7.86
CA GLY A 93 -0.17 1.67 8.42
C GLY A 93 -1.04 0.80 9.33
N ALA A 94 -0.49 -0.33 9.78
CA ALA A 94 -1.12 -1.18 10.81
C ALA A 94 -1.20 -0.51 12.20
N ARG A 95 -0.57 0.67 12.37
CA ARG A 95 -0.61 1.49 13.59
C ARG A 95 -1.42 2.74 13.35
N ASP A 96 -2.23 3.08 14.34
CA ASP A 96 -3.04 4.29 14.38
C ASP A 96 -2.13 5.54 14.30
N PRO A 97 -2.35 6.48 13.36
CA PRO A 97 -1.58 7.71 13.27
C PRO A 97 -1.72 8.63 14.50
N ASN A 98 -2.75 8.43 15.34
CA ASN A 98 -2.96 9.15 16.59
C ASN A 98 -2.21 8.53 17.79
N GLU A 99 -1.62 7.34 17.61
CA GLU A 99 -0.74 6.77 18.62
C GLU A 99 0.58 7.55 18.64
N LYS A 100 0.79 8.38 19.66
CA LYS A 100 2.06 9.09 19.89
C LYS A 100 3.18 8.06 19.91
N SER A 101 3.99 8.00 18.85
CA SER A 101 5.15 7.13 18.83
C SER A 101 6.05 7.53 20.00
N LYS A 102 6.26 6.61 20.94
CA LYS A 102 7.36 6.73 21.89
C LYS A 102 8.64 6.66 21.07
N ARG A 103 9.10 7.83 20.62
CA ARG A 103 10.31 8.05 19.85
C ARG A 103 11.51 7.56 20.67
N ARG A 104 11.79 6.26 20.64
CA ARG A 104 13.11 5.74 21.01
C ARG A 104 14.05 6.15 19.89
N GLN A 105 14.73 7.27 20.12
CA GLN A 105 15.94 7.63 19.40
C GLN A 105 16.97 6.52 19.64
N SER A 106 17.34 5.78 18.61
CA SER A 106 18.73 5.35 18.42
C SER A 106 18.92 4.91 16.98
N PHE A 107 19.71 5.70 16.28
CA PHE A 107 20.43 5.30 15.07
C PHE A 107 21.11 3.95 15.28
N PHE A 108 21.03 3.03 14.31
CA PHE A 108 22.17 2.29 13.78
C PHE A 108 21.75 1.60 12.48
N PHE A 109 22.32 2.05 11.36
CA PHE A 109 22.37 1.29 10.12
C PHE A 109 23.19 0.03 10.39
N LEU A 110 22.58 -1.14 10.22
CA LEU A 110 23.34 -2.38 10.05
C LEU A 110 22.67 -3.22 8.95
N SER A 111 23.25 -3.16 7.76
CA SER A 111 23.03 -4.13 6.70
C SER A 111 23.45 -5.50 7.22
N SER A 112 22.54 -6.47 7.26
CA SER A 112 22.88 -7.86 7.54
C SER A 112 22.25 -8.76 6.50
N SER A 113 23.13 -9.41 5.76
CA SER A 113 22.91 -10.51 4.82
C SER A 113 22.03 -11.57 5.45
N SER A 114 20.99 -12.02 4.75
CA SER A 114 20.17 -13.15 5.17
C SER A 114 20.98 -14.45 5.11
N VAL A 115 21.64 -14.81 6.22
CA VAL A 115 22.12 -16.17 6.46
C VAL A 115 20.94 -16.95 7.01
N SER A 116 20.41 -17.87 6.20
CA SER A 116 19.38 -18.83 6.58
C SER A 116 19.95 -19.80 7.62
N TYR A 117 19.80 -19.48 8.90
CA TYR A 117 20.04 -20.45 9.97
C TYR A 117 18.88 -21.44 9.98
N ILE A 118 19.16 -22.69 9.61
CA ILE A 118 18.27 -23.82 9.86
C ILE A 118 18.12 -23.90 11.39
N ARG A 119 16.97 -23.48 11.91
CA ARG A 119 16.59 -23.68 13.31
C ARG A 119 16.28 -25.16 13.48
N THR A 120 17.32 -25.97 13.65
CA THR A 120 17.14 -27.33 14.16
C THR A 120 16.63 -27.22 15.58
N ASP A 121 15.36 -27.55 15.76
CA ASP A 121 14.68 -27.52 17.05
C ASP A 121 15.40 -28.50 17.99
N VAL A 122 16.13 -27.98 18.98
CA VAL A 122 16.92 -28.78 19.95
C VAL A 122 16.05 -29.85 20.64
N LYS A 123 14.73 -29.62 20.68
CA LYS A 123 13.74 -30.60 21.13
C LYS A 123 13.74 -31.89 20.31
N LEU A 124 13.84 -31.81 18.98
CA LEU A 124 13.89 -33.02 18.13
C LEU A 124 15.20 -33.80 18.36
N ALA A 125 16.32 -33.11 18.49
CA ALA A 125 17.62 -33.76 18.75
C ALA A 125 17.63 -34.47 20.11
N LEU A 126 16.99 -33.87 21.13
CA LEU A 126 16.90 -34.44 22.46
C LEU A 126 15.94 -35.64 22.52
N ILE A 127 14.84 -35.62 21.75
CA ILE A 127 13.94 -36.76 21.59
C ILE A 127 14.65 -37.94 20.91
N LEU A 128 15.43 -37.68 19.86
CA LEU A 128 16.19 -38.73 19.16
C LEU A 128 17.26 -39.35 20.06
N LEU A 129 17.99 -38.54 20.85
CA LEU A 129 18.96 -39.04 21.82
C LEU A 129 18.32 -39.88 22.92
N LEU A 130 17.16 -39.46 23.44
CA LEU A 130 16.43 -40.23 24.45
C LEU A 130 15.90 -41.55 23.90
N SER A 131 15.49 -41.60 22.62
CA SER A 131 15.06 -42.85 21.98
C SER A 131 16.20 -43.85 21.79
N TYR A 132 17.44 -43.37 21.60
CA TYR A 132 18.63 -44.23 21.45
C TYR A 132 19.19 -44.73 22.79
N LEU A 133 18.86 -44.07 23.91
CA LEU A 133 19.28 -44.45 25.26
C LEU A 133 18.34 -45.46 25.94
N PHE A 134 17.13 -45.64 25.42
CA PHE A 134 16.10 -46.55 25.94
C PHE A 134 15.89 -47.82 25.07
N VAL A 135 16.80 -48.07 24.11
CA VAL A 135 16.93 -49.33 23.35
C VAL A 135 18.25 -49.98 23.74
#